data_AF-A0A350QNN6-F1
#
_entry.id   AF-A0A350QNN6-F1
#
_cell.length_a   1.000
_cell.length_b   1.000
_cell.length_c   1.000
_cell.angle_alpha   90.00
_cell.angle_beta   90.00
_cell.angle_gamma   90.00
#
_symmetry.space_group_name_H-M   'P 1'
#
loop_
_entity.id
_entity.type
_entity.pdbx_description
1 polymer ?
#
loop_
_entity_poly.entity_id
_entity_poly.type
_entity_poly.pdbx_seq_one_letter_code
_entity_poly.pdbx_strand_id
1 'polypeptide(L)'
;MLRLRSIFQPLFIGIPCAIPEAPGLLVFSNIDEMHFTLRTRLAVSDDSHAPALSFENEKGQFVAVATDQRNSLALNRALQAAALEQMLPPLFEDRLPPWARVGLLQYAGSLHWREDRLVSGEACGGLVDALRSPGGDLGLVPFGRMLTLDEAGWEDFELRRGPLRMQANAWLVVHYLIHGENGRLVPYLKDWLHAVAIGRDGDLDLAARLAPVFSLEAFQNALVAHARSLTTGTVGMFREQVELLRILMQELEDSSIRPVDSNALKLELDLLANREIELHASPFMRRVAYTGVEFFDSCSFHVSPTDHDRVKGTDPSVVSAPMGLLFVRPTGESVRIDWISTSSGWKSVVAW
;
A
#
# COMPACT_ATOMS: atom_id res chain seq x y z
N MET A 1 1.41 2.27 -15.86
CA MET A 1 1.62 3.68 -15.45
C MET A 1 0.61 4.57 -16.19
N LEU A 2 0.10 5.64 -15.56
CA LEU A 2 -0.88 6.64 -16.08
C LEU A 2 -2.40 6.38 -15.91
N ARG A 3 -2.85 5.71 -14.83
CA ARG A 3 -4.22 5.95 -14.31
C ARG A 3 -4.26 6.78 -13.02
N LEU A 4 -3.15 6.95 -12.31
CA LEU A 4 -3.11 7.76 -11.07
C LEU A 4 -3.35 9.25 -11.31
N ARG A 5 -2.98 9.78 -12.49
CA ARG A 5 -3.35 11.15 -12.90
C ARG A 5 -4.86 11.35 -12.84
N SER A 6 -5.66 10.50 -13.49
CA SER A 6 -7.12 10.66 -13.47
C SER A 6 -7.74 10.55 -12.08
N ILE A 7 -7.04 9.92 -11.12
CA ILE A 7 -7.52 9.70 -9.76
C ILE A 7 -7.36 10.95 -8.89
N PHE A 8 -6.19 11.59 -8.94
CA PHE A 8 -5.88 12.77 -8.14
C PHE A 8 -6.14 14.08 -8.86
N GLN A 9 -6.23 14.07 -10.19
CA GLN A 9 -6.56 15.23 -10.99
C GLN A 9 -7.79 15.98 -10.45
N PRO A 10 -8.92 15.33 -10.08
CA PRO A 10 -10.06 16.04 -9.49
C PRO A 10 -9.75 16.84 -8.21
N LEU A 11 -8.75 16.43 -7.41
CA LEU A 11 -8.31 17.14 -6.22
C LEU A 11 -7.40 18.33 -6.55
N PHE A 12 -6.70 18.28 -7.68
CA PHE A 12 -5.75 19.31 -8.12
C PHE A 12 -6.27 20.20 -9.27
N ILE A 13 -7.54 20.03 -9.69
CA ILE A 13 -8.17 20.91 -10.69
C ILE A 13 -8.05 22.36 -10.24
N GLY A 14 -7.55 23.21 -11.15
CA GLY A 14 -7.41 24.65 -10.92
C GLY A 14 -6.05 25.07 -10.37
N ILE A 15 -5.19 24.13 -9.95
CA ILE A 15 -3.81 24.43 -9.57
C ILE A 15 -2.98 24.69 -10.84
N PRO A 16 -2.38 25.88 -11.02
CA PRO A 16 -1.51 26.15 -12.15
C PRO A 16 -0.24 25.31 -12.02
N CYS A 17 0.01 24.37 -12.94
CA CYS A 17 1.31 23.70 -13.05
C CYS A 17 1.63 23.35 -14.49
N ALA A 18 2.93 23.25 -14.78
CA ALA A 18 3.39 22.51 -15.93
C ALA A 18 3.07 21.02 -15.67
N ILE A 19 2.37 20.39 -16.61
CA ILE A 19 2.11 18.95 -16.55
C ILE A 19 3.48 18.26 -16.44
N PRO A 20 3.76 17.44 -15.40
CA PRO A 20 5.03 16.75 -15.30
C PRO A 20 5.28 15.94 -16.58
N GLU A 21 6.52 15.84 -17.05
CA GLU A 21 6.81 14.87 -18.10
C GLU A 21 6.48 13.45 -17.61
N ALA A 22 6.17 12.54 -18.53
CA ALA A 22 5.95 11.16 -18.12
C ALA A 22 7.25 10.63 -17.49
N PRO A 23 7.23 10.18 -16.23
CA PRO A 23 8.45 9.80 -15.54
C PRO A 23 9.11 8.60 -16.22
N GLY A 24 10.43 8.58 -16.23
CA GLY A 24 11.18 7.37 -16.58
C GLY A 24 10.90 6.27 -15.55
N LEU A 25 10.78 5.02 -16.00
CA LEU A 25 10.64 3.87 -15.11
C LEU A 25 11.94 3.07 -15.11
N LEU A 26 12.56 2.94 -13.94
CA LEU A 26 13.73 2.09 -13.72
C LEU A 26 13.30 0.84 -12.96
N VAL A 27 13.52 -0.32 -13.56
CA VAL A 27 13.13 -1.62 -12.99
C VAL A 27 14.38 -2.36 -12.57
N PHE A 28 14.43 -2.78 -11.30
CA PHE A 28 15.54 -3.49 -10.69
C PHE A 28 15.09 -4.88 -10.26
N SER A 29 16.03 -5.83 -10.29
CA SER A 29 15.73 -7.21 -9.94
C SER A 29 15.42 -7.32 -8.46
N ASN A 30 16.15 -6.60 -7.61
CA ASN A 30 15.99 -6.59 -6.16
C ASN A 30 16.21 -5.23 -5.50
N ILE A 31 15.79 -5.10 -4.25
CA ILE A 31 15.83 -3.84 -3.48
C ILE A 31 17.26 -3.37 -3.22
N ASP A 32 18.19 -4.28 -2.93
CA ASP A 32 19.59 -3.95 -2.67
C ASP A 32 20.28 -3.38 -3.92
N GLU A 33 20.04 -3.99 -5.09
CA GLU A 33 20.51 -3.52 -6.39
C GLU A 33 19.97 -2.13 -6.72
N MET A 34 18.68 -1.89 -6.43
CA MET A 34 18.05 -0.59 -6.60
C MET A 34 18.75 0.46 -5.75
N HIS A 35 18.81 0.30 -4.42
CA HIS A 35 19.42 1.29 -3.53
C HIS A 35 20.93 1.46 -3.77
N PHE A 36 21.64 0.39 -4.12
CA PHE A 36 23.04 0.49 -4.51
C PHE A 36 23.21 1.35 -5.76
N THR A 37 22.40 1.12 -6.80
CA THR A 37 22.48 1.88 -8.06
C THR A 37 22.05 3.34 -7.87
N LEU A 38 20.96 3.58 -7.15
CA LEU A 38 20.45 4.91 -6.83
C LEU A 38 21.53 5.74 -6.13
N ARG A 39 22.16 5.20 -5.08
CA ARG A 39 23.22 5.90 -4.33
C ARG A 39 24.51 6.09 -5.13
N THR A 40 25.01 5.04 -5.77
CA THR A 40 26.36 5.05 -6.36
C THR A 40 26.42 5.63 -7.78
N ARG A 41 25.34 5.51 -8.56
CA ARG A 41 25.33 5.92 -9.98
C ARG A 41 24.43 7.12 -10.25
N LEU A 42 23.42 7.35 -9.42
CA LEU A 42 22.44 8.41 -9.62
C LEU A 42 22.44 9.46 -8.51
N ALA A 43 23.34 9.32 -7.52
CA ALA A 43 23.52 10.24 -6.39
C ALA A 43 22.23 10.53 -5.60
N VAL A 44 21.29 9.57 -5.58
CA VAL A 44 20.07 9.65 -4.79
C VAL A 44 20.40 9.13 -3.39
N SER A 45 20.35 10.02 -2.40
CA SER A 45 20.45 9.64 -0.98
C SER A 45 19.05 9.35 -0.47
N ASP A 46 18.78 8.07 -0.21
CA ASP A 46 17.54 7.64 0.42
C ASP A 46 17.83 6.47 1.36
N ASP A 47 17.37 6.60 2.60
CA ASP A 47 17.45 5.59 3.66
C ASP A 47 16.16 4.77 3.77
N SER A 48 15.16 5.07 2.94
CA SER A 48 13.95 4.25 2.81
C SER A 48 14.29 2.84 2.35
N HIS A 49 13.55 1.85 2.82
CA HIS A 49 13.54 0.49 2.27
C HIS A 49 12.24 0.22 1.50
N ALA A 50 11.65 1.27 0.93
CA ALA A 50 10.44 1.13 0.12
C ALA A 50 10.78 0.46 -1.22
N PRO A 51 9.90 -0.43 -1.72
CA PRO A 51 10.16 -1.15 -2.96
C PRO A 51 9.94 -0.33 -4.23
N ALA A 52 9.45 0.90 -4.10
CA ALA A 52 9.39 1.87 -5.17
C ALA A 52 9.66 3.27 -4.63
N LEU A 53 10.36 4.08 -5.41
CA LEU A 53 10.82 5.40 -5.02
C LEU A 53 10.70 6.38 -6.18
N SER A 54 10.27 7.60 -5.88
CA SER A 54 10.33 8.73 -6.81
C SER A 54 11.61 9.52 -6.57
N PHE A 55 12.29 9.93 -7.65
CA PHE A 55 13.40 10.88 -7.56
C PHE A 55 13.52 11.70 -8.85
N GLU A 56 14.27 12.80 -8.76
CA GLU A 56 14.59 13.68 -9.88
C GLU A 56 16.11 13.86 -9.96
N ASN A 57 16.64 13.98 -11.18
CA ASN A 57 18.02 14.34 -11.43
C ASN A 57 18.13 15.18 -12.72
N GLU A 58 19.36 15.50 -13.15
CA GLU A 58 19.62 16.29 -14.36
C GLU A 58 18.99 15.72 -15.66
N LYS A 59 18.61 14.43 -15.68
CA LYS A 59 17.99 13.77 -16.84
C LYS A 59 16.45 13.74 -16.76
N GLY A 60 15.86 14.28 -15.70
CA GLY A 60 14.42 14.34 -15.49
C GLY A 60 13.95 13.55 -14.26
N GLN A 61 12.65 13.22 -14.27
CA GLN A 61 11.96 12.56 -13.17
C GLN A 61 11.84 11.05 -13.41
N PHE A 62 12.07 10.25 -12.36
CA PHE A 62 12.11 8.80 -12.44
C PHE A 62 11.37 8.13 -11.29
N VAL A 63 10.73 6.99 -11.56
CA VAL A 63 10.32 6.02 -10.55
C VAL A 63 11.27 4.84 -10.64
N ALA A 64 11.97 4.52 -9.54
CA ALA A 64 12.66 3.24 -9.39
C ALA A 64 11.74 2.23 -8.72
N VAL A 65 11.79 0.98 -9.16
CA VAL A 65 11.03 -0.13 -8.58
C VAL A 65 11.87 -1.39 -8.50
N ALA A 66 11.82 -2.06 -7.35
CA ALA A 66 12.40 -3.38 -7.13
C ALA A 66 11.33 -4.47 -7.27
N THR A 67 11.59 -5.49 -8.09
CA THR A 67 10.61 -6.55 -8.41
C THR A 67 10.73 -7.82 -7.58
N ASP A 68 11.74 -7.93 -6.71
CA ASP A 68 11.94 -9.03 -5.77
C ASP A 68 10.89 -9.10 -4.65
N GLN A 69 10.00 -8.12 -4.60
CA GLN A 69 9.00 -8.01 -3.56
C GLN A 69 8.11 -9.24 -3.54
N ARG A 70 8.27 -10.01 -2.47
CA ARG A 70 7.41 -11.13 -2.17
C ARG A 70 5.98 -10.71 -1.93
N ASN A 71 5.63 -9.44 -1.72
CA ASN A 71 4.25 -8.99 -1.54
C ASN A 71 3.82 -8.06 -2.67
N SER A 72 3.01 -8.56 -3.60
CA SER A 72 2.60 -7.79 -4.78
C SER A 72 1.70 -6.60 -4.42
N LEU A 73 0.93 -6.71 -3.33
CA LEU A 73 0.11 -5.62 -2.84
C LEU A 73 1.01 -4.48 -2.32
N ALA A 74 2.01 -4.78 -1.49
CA ALA A 74 2.95 -3.79 -0.98
C ALA A 74 3.69 -3.06 -2.12
N LEU A 75 4.11 -3.81 -3.15
CA LEU A 75 4.69 -3.24 -4.37
C LEU A 75 3.73 -2.27 -5.08
N ASN A 76 2.47 -2.67 -5.27
CA ASN A 76 1.46 -1.82 -5.88
C ASN A 76 1.20 -0.54 -5.06
N ARG A 77 1.12 -0.65 -3.72
CA ARG A 77 0.94 0.51 -2.84
C ARG A 77 2.11 1.48 -2.99
N ALA A 78 3.35 0.98 -2.97
CA ALA A 78 4.55 1.78 -3.12
C ALA A 78 4.62 2.45 -4.50
N LEU A 79 4.30 1.71 -5.57
CA LEU A 79 4.25 2.27 -6.93
C LEU A 79 3.22 3.40 -7.05
N GLN A 80 2.06 3.26 -6.40
CA GLN A 80 1.04 4.31 -6.41
C GLN A 80 1.48 5.55 -5.62
N ALA A 81 2.10 5.35 -4.46
CA ALA A 81 2.68 6.42 -3.66
C ALA A 81 3.78 7.15 -4.45
N ALA A 82 4.78 6.44 -4.97
CA ALA A 82 5.88 7.02 -5.75
C ALA A 82 5.38 7.77 -6.99
N ALA A 83 4.35 7.24 -7.68
CA ALA A 83 3.78 7.94 -8.83
C ALA A 83 3.01 9.22 -8.44
N LEU A 84 2.38 9.28 -7.26
CA LEU A 84 1.82 10.53 -6.75
C LEU A 84 2.93 11.49 -6.31
N GLU A 85 3.98 10.98 -5.68
CA GLU A 85 5.12 11.77 -5.19
C GLU A 85 5.73 12.62 -6.30
N GLN A 86 5.83 12.11 -7.53
CA GLN A 86 6.31 12.88 -8.69
C GLN A 86 5.42 14.05 -9.09
N MET A 87 4.14 13.98 -8.76
CA MET A 87 3.21 15.07 -9.05
C MET A 87 3.30 16.18 -8.02
N LEU A 88 3.79 15.91 -6.80
CA LEU A 88 3.72 16.88 -5.70
C LEU A 88 4.71 18.05 -5.87
N PRO A 89 6.01 17.87 -6.16
CA PRO A 89 6.94 18.99 -6.28
C PRO A 89 6.53 20.01 -7.36
N PRO A 90 6.12 19.60 -8.58
CA PRO A 90 5.67 20.57 -9.60
C PRO A 90 4.37 21.31 -9.24
N LEU A 91 3.55 20.75 -8.35
CA LEU A 91 2.30 21.36 -7.90
C LEU A 91 2.50 22.30 -6.71
N PHE A 92 3.41 21.94 -5.80
CA PHE A 92 3.47 22.56 -4.48
C PHE A 92 4.84 23.18 -4.15
N GLU A 93 5.90 22.95 -4.93
CA GLU A 93 7.26 23.48 -4.68
C GLU A 93 7.72 23.18 -3.24
N ASP A 94 7.51 21.95 -2.77
CA ASP A 94 7.82 21.50 -1.40
C ASP A 94 7.10 22.27 -0.26
N ARG A 95 6.05 23.04 -0.58
CA ARG A 95 5.24 23.76 0.42
C ARG A 95 4.19 22.90 1.11
N LEU A 96 4.04 21.63 0.73
CA LEU A 96 3.14 20.74 1.44
C LEU A 96 3.71 20.43 2.82
N PRO A 97 2.94 20.59 3.90
CA PRO A 97 3.40 20.18 5.22
C PRO A 97 3.57 18.65 5.28
N PRO A 98 4.48 18.16 6.15
CA PRO A 98 4.85 16.73 6.19
C PRO A 98 3.64 15.81 6.32
N TRP A 99 2.68 16.15 7.19
CA TRP A 99 1.48 15.36 7.40
C TRP A 99 0.62 15.22 6.13
N ALA A 100 0.53 16.28 5.33
CA ALA A 100 -0.31 16.27 4.13
C ALA A 100 0.39 15.54 2.99
N ARG A 101 1.70 15.76 2.81
CA ARG A 101 2.53 15.02 1.87
C ARG A 101 2.42 13.53 2.15
N VAL A 102 2.77 13.09 3.36
CA VAL A 102 2.68 11.67 3.77
C VAL A 102 1.25 11.15 3.65
N GLY A 103 0.25 11.92 4.10
CA GLY A 103 -1.15 11.49 4.08
C GLY A 103 -1.68 11.26 2.68
N LEU A 104 -1.33 12.12 1.73
CA LEU A 104 -1.69 11.97 0.32
C LEU A 104 -1.02 10.74 -0.31
N LEU A 105 0.27 10.50 -0.02
CA LEU A 105 1.02 9.33 -0.50
C LEU A 105 0.42 8.03 0.02
N GLN A 106 0.13 7.95 1.31
CA GLN A 106 -0.52 6.79 1.92
C GLN A 106 -1.95 6.61 1.42
N TYR A 107 -2.68 7.70 1.21
CA TYR A 107 -4.01 7.64 0.61
C TYR A 107 -3.94 7.09 -0.81
N ALA A 108 -2.98 7.53 -1.64
CA ALA A 108 -2.75 6.99 -2.97
C ALA A 108 -2.48 5.48 -2.94
N GLY A 109 -1.56 5.04 -2.07
CA GLY A 109 -1.23 3.63 -1.89
C GLY A 109 -2.38 2.80 -1.32
N SER A 110 -3.42 3.42 -0.75
CA SER A 110 -4.62 2.69 -0.29
C SER A 110 -5.63 2.42 -1.40
N LEU A 111 -5.50 3.10 -2.55
CA LEU A 111 -6.43 2.98 -3.67
C LEU A 111 -6.18 1.69 -4.42
N HIS A 112 -7.26 1.07 -4.88
CA HIS A 112 -7.13 -0.16 -5.64
C HIS A 112 -8.20 -0.27 -6.71
N TRP A 113 -7.87 -1.03 -7.74
CA TRP A 113 -8.80 -1.32 -8.82
C TRP A 113 -9.60 -2.57 -8.47
N ARG A 114 -10.89 -2.49 -8.77
CA ARG A 114 -11.84 -3.59 -8.81
C ARG A 114 -12.41 -3.59 -10.23
N GLU A 115 -11.98 -4.57 -11.03
CA GLU A 115 -12.26 -4.62 -12.46
C GLU A 115 -11.82 -3.32 -13.17
N ASP A 116 -12.77 -2.55 -13.70
CA ASP A 116 -12.55 -1.28 -14.38
C ASP A 116 -12.77 -0.06 -13.49
N ARG A 117 -13.20 -0.26 -12.24
CA ARG A 117 -13.52 0.81 -11.29
C ARG A 117 -12.40 0.98 -10.26
N LEU A 118 -12.02 2.23 -10.02
CA LEU A 118 -11.21 2.56 -8.87
C LEU A 118 -12.08 2.54 -7.60
N VAL A 119 -11.64 1.76 -6.62
CA VAL A 119 -12.16 1.77 -5.26
C VAL A 119 -11.34 2.78 -4.44
N SER A 120 -12.04 3.76 -3.89
CA SER A 120 -11.51 4.79 -3.00
C SER A 120 -12.29 4.80 -1.69
N GLY A 121 -11.63 5.06 -0.57
CA GLY A 121 -12.28 5.19 0.73
C GLY A 121 -12.47 3.88 1.50
N GLU A 122 -12.00 2.75 0.96
CA GLU A 122 -11.81 1.56 1.79
C GLU A 122 -10.60 1.74 2.70
N ALA A 123 -10.77 1.42 3.98
CA ALA A 123 -9.69 1.52 4.94
C ALA A 123 -8.62 0.45 4.68
N CYS A 124 -7.34 0.84 4.71
CA CYS A 124 -6.21 -0.08 4.62
C CYS A 124 -5.97 -0.76 5.96
N GLY A 125 -5.98 -2.10 6.01
CA GLY A 125 -5.92 -2.87 7.25
C GLY A 125 -4.69 -2.53 8.08
N GLY A 126 -3.51 -2.58 7.47
CA GLY A 126 -2.25 -2.25 8.15
C GLY A 126 -2.20 -0.83 8.73
N LEU A 127 -2.81 0.17 8.07
CA LEU A 127 -2.88 1.53 8.60
C LEU A 127 -3.88 1.64 9.76
N VAL A 128 -5.05 0.99 9.64
CA VAL A 128 -6.04 0.93 10.72
C VAL A 128 -5.45 0.24 11.95
N ASP A 129 -4.72 -0.85 11.76
CA ASP A 129 -4.07 -1.57 12.86
C ASP A 129 -2.95 -0.75 13.50
N ALA A 130 -2.19 0.03 12.72
CA ALA A 130 -1.18 0.94 13.25
C ALA A 130 -1.77 2.08 14.11
N LEU A 131 -3.02 2.48 13.85
CA LEU A 131 -3.77 3.42 14.68
C LEU A 131 -4.23 2.79 16.01
N ARG A 132 -4.35 1.47 16.08
CA ARG A 132 -4.84 0.76 17.27
C ARG A 132 -3.66 0.38 18.16
N SER A 133 -3.75 0.73 19.44
CA SER A 133 -2.77 0.30 20.44
C SER A 133 -3.14 -1.09 20.99
N PRO A 134 -2.19 -1.88 21.51
CA PRO A 134 -2.48 -3.18 22.11
C PRO A 134 -3.52 -3.14 23.24
N GLY A 135 -3.71 -1.99 23.90
CA GLY A 135 -4.73 -1.76 24.92
C GLY A 135 -6.11 -1.34 24.38
N GLY A 136 -6.32 -1.31 23.07
CA GLY A 136 -7.59 -0.90 22.44
C GLY A 136 -7.75 0.61 22.24
N ASP A 137 -6.90 1.43 22.86
CA ASP A 137 -6.90 2.89 22.64
C ASP A 137 -6.33 3.25 21.26
N LEU A 138 -6.89 4.29 20.64
CA LEU A 138 -6.35 4.82 19.40
C LEU A 138 -5.09 5.64 19.70
N GLY A 139 -3.98 5.30 19.06
CA GLY A 139 -2.70 6.01 19.12
C GLY A 139 -2.67 7.28 18.27
N LEU A 140 -3.72 8.10 18.37
CA LEU A 140 -3.86 9.30 17.55
C LEU A 140 -2.94 10.42 18.01
N VAL A 141 -2.34 11.11 17.05
CA VAL A 141 -1.68 12.39 17.28
C VAL A 141 -2.77 13.48 17.18
N PRO A 142 -2.85 14.42 18.15
CA PRO A 142 -3.78 15.53 18.04
C PRO A 142 -3.59 16.30 16.73
N PHE A 143 -4.67 16.56 16.00
CA PHE A 143 -4.62 17.22 14.69
C PHE A 143 -3.96 18.60 14.77
N GLY A 144 -4.28 19.38 15.81
CA GLY A 144 -3.61 20.65 16.08
C GLY A 144 -2.09 20.53 16.20
N ARG A 145 -1.59 19.40 16.74
CA ARG A 145 -0.15 19.13 16.80
C ARG A 145 0.39 18.80 15.42
N MET A 146 -0.31 17.96 14.64
CA MET A 146 0.09 17.59 13.27
C MET A 146 0.25 18.80 12.35
N LEU A 147 -0.64 19.79 12.47
CA LEU A 147 -0.56 21.05 11.72
C LEU A 147 0.69 21.88 12.04
N THR A 148 1.33 21.67 13.18
CA THR A 148 2.48 22.49 13.62
C THR A 148 3.83 21.79 13.46
N LEU A 149 3.85 20.56 12.95
CA LEU A 149 5.09 19.82 12.77
C LEU A 149 5.75 20.24 11.45
N ASP A 150 6.96 20.77 11.55
CA ASP A 150 7.91 20.85 10.45
C ASP A 150 8.58 19.48 10.22
N GLU A 151 9.44 19.38 9.20
CA GLU A 151 10.13 18.13 8.86
C GLU A 151 10.93 17.56 10.04
N ALA A 152 11.69 18.38 10.75
CA ALA A 152 12.47 17.93 11.91
C ALA A 152 11.57 17.44 13.06
N GLY A 153 10.46 18.13 13.32
CA GLY A 153 9.46 17.69 14.28
C GLY A 153 8.77 16.40 13.87
N TRP A 154 8.54 16.19 12.57
CA TRP A 154 7.97 14.97 12.02
C TRP A 154 8.91 13.77 12.22
N GLU A 155 10.18 13.89 11.83
CA GLU A 155 11.21 12.85 11.98
C GLU A 155 11.38 12.43 13.45
N ASP A 156 11.44 13.40 14.36
CA ASP A 156 11.53 13.12 15.80
C ASP A 156 10.31 12.35 16.33
N PHE A 157 9.12 12.63 15.81
CA PHE A 157 7.92 11.87 16.14
C PHE A 157 7.95 10.46 15.57
N GLU A 158 8.39 10.27 14.34
CA GLU A 158 8.55 8.95 13.73
C GLU A 158 9.52 8.08 14.52
N LEU A 159 10.66 8.63 14.96
CA LEU A 159 11.63 7.93 15.80
C LEU A 159 11.03 7.47 17.14
N ARG A 160 10.17 8.29 17.76
CA ARG A 160 9.60 7.98 19.09
C ARG A 160 8.34 7.10 19.03
N ARG A 161 7.51 7.26 18.02
CA ARG A 161 6.16 6.65 17.93
C ARG A 161 6.08 5.55 16.87
N GLY A 162 7.09 5.42 16.02
CA GLY A 162 7.14 4.51 14.89
C GLY A 162 6.68 5.20 13.59
N PRO A 163 7.43 5.06 12.48
CA PRO A 163 7.07 5.67 11.20
C PRO A 163 5.68 5.28 10.71
N LEU A 164 5.33 3.99 10.80
CA LEU A 164 4.03 3.49 10.34
C LEU A 164 2.85 4.12 11.08
N ARG A 165 2.99 4.43 12.37
CA ARG A 165 1.94 5.06 13.16
C ARG A 165 1.74 6.52 12.74
N MET A 166 2.83 7.23 12.44
CA MET A 166 2.76 8.61 11.94
C MET A 166 2.13 8.66 10.55
N GLN A 167 2.54 7.76 9.66
CA GLN A 167 1.94 7.57 8.34
C GLN A 167 0.44 7.28 8.43
N ALA A 168 0.02 6.41 9.35
CA ALA A 168 -1.39 6.09 9.56
C ALA A 168 -2.19 7.29 10.08
N ASN A 169 -1.62 8.11 10.96
CA ASN A 169 -2.26 9.35 11.43
C ASN A 169 -2.43 10.36 10.28
N ALA A 170 -1.41 10.56 9.45
CA ALA A 170 -1.49 11.42 8.28
C ALA A 170 -2.53 10.93 7.26
N TRP A 171 -2.51 9.63 6.97
CA TRP A 171 -3.52 8.99 6.13
C TRP A 171 -4.94 9.22 6.65
N LEU A 172 -5.16 9.03 7.96
CA LEU A 172 -6.48 9.17 8.58
C LEU A 172 -7.06 10.59 8.37
N VAL A 173 -6.22 11.63 8.52
CA VAL A 173 -6.64 13.02 8.28
C VAL A 173 -7.08 13.22 6.84
N VAL A 174 -6.26 12.83 5.87
CA VAL A 174 -6.59 12.95 4.44
C VAL A 174 -7.84 12.13 4.10
N HIS A 175 -7.93 10.91 4.61
CA HIS A 175 -9.09 10.05 4.41
C HIS A 175 -10.37 10.66 4.98
N TYR A 176 -10.31 11.26 6.17
CA TYR A 176 -11.48 11.93 6.77
C TYR A 176 -11.87 13.18 5.99
N LEU A 177 -10.92 13.98 5.51
CA LEU A 177 -11.21 15.15 4.68
C LEU A 177 -11.88 14.78 3.33
N ILE A 178 -11.59 13.59 2.80
CA ILE A 178 -12.16 13.13 1.52
C ILE A 178 -13.49 12.40 1.72
N HIS A 179 -13.58 11.50 2.70
CA HIS A 179 -14.72 10.57 2.86
C HIS A 179 -15.57 10.85 4.08
N GLY A 180 -15.00 11.50 5.10
CA GLY A 180 -15.73 11.92 6.29
C GLY A 180 -16.86 12.86 5.95
N GLU A 181 -17.91 12.87 6.78
CA GLU A 181 -19.07 13.74 6.58
C GLU A 181 -19.71 13.58 5.19
N ASN A 182 -19.66 12.38 4.60
CA ASN A 182 -20.11 12.09 3.23
C ASN A 182 -19.44 12.99 2.18
N GLY A 183 -18.15 13.29 2.36
CA GLY A 183 -17.35 14.12 1.44
C GLY A 183 -17.62 15.62 1.53
N ARG A 184 -18.38 16.09 2.53
CA ARG A 184 -18.66 17.52 2.77
C ARG A 184 -17.39 18.37 2.92
N LEU A 185 -16.29 17.74 3.33
CA LEU A 185 -14.99 18.41 3.58
C LEU A 185 -14.10 18.53 2.33
N VAL A 186 -14.44 17.84 1.23
CA VAL A 186 -13.65 17.86 -0.02
C VAL A 186 -13.42 19.28 -0.57
N PRO A 187 -14.43 20.19 -0.61
CA PRO A 187 -14.20 21.55 -1.10
C PRO A 187 -13.14 22.31 -0.28
N TYR A 188 -13.16 22.16 1.05
CA TYR A 188 -12.20 22.80 1.95
C TYR A 188 -10.78 22.28 1.73
N LEU A 189 -10.64 20.96 1.54
CA LEU A 189 -9.36 20.35 1.19
C LEU A 189 -8.83 20.87 -0.15
N LYS A 190 -9.68 20.96 -1.18
CA LYS A 190 -9.29 21.49 -2.50
C LYS A 190 -8.86 22.94 -2.44
N ASP A 191 -9.64 23.78 -1.77
CA ASP A 191 -9.34 25.21 -1.62
C ASP A 191 -8.04 25.42 -0.85
N TRP A 192 -7.80 24.60 0.18
CA TRP A 192 -6.55 24.59 0.92
C TRP A 192 -5.35 24.16 0.07
N LEU A 193 -5.45 23.03 -0.65
CA LEU A 193 -4.41 22.58 -1.57
C LEU A 193 -4.08 23.66 -2.62
N HIS A 194 -5.10 24.31 -3.18
CA HIS A 194 -4.89 25.40 -4.12
C HIS A 194 -4.18 26.60 -3.48
N ALA A 195 -4.53 26.95 -2.24
CA ALA A 195 -3.86 28.02 -1.50
C ALA A 195 -2.38 27.72 -1.23
N VAL A 196 -2.06 26.49 -0.83
CA VAL A 196 -0.67 26.02 -0.68
C VAL A 196 0.08 26.10 -2.01
N ALA A 197 -0.54 25.65 -3.09
CA ALA A 197 0.07 25.65 -4.42
C ALA A 197 0.36 27.05 -4.98
N ILE A 198 -0.33 28.09 -4.54
CA ILE A 198 -0.04 29.49 -4.92
C ILE A 198 0.83 30.23 -3.88
N GLY A 199 1.42 29.51 -2.93
CA GLY A 199 2.40 30.06 -1.98
C GLY A 199 1.80 30.73 -0.74
N ARG A 200 0.57 30.39 -0.34
CA ARG A 200 0.05 30.79 0.98
C ARG A 200 0.47 29.77 2.04
N ASP A 201 0.73 30.25 3.25
CA ASP A 201 1.07 29.39 4.40
C ASP A 201 -0.05 28.37 4.65
N GLY A 202 0.24 27.09 4.40
CA GLY A 202 -0.76 26.03 4.42
C GLY A 202 -1.31 25.71 5.81
N ASP A 203 -0.47 25.62 6.83
CA ASP A 203 -0.83 24.89 8.05
C ASP A 203 -1.94 25.53 8.88
N LEU A 204 -1.88 26.85 9.08
CA LEU A 204 -2.92 27.58 9.82
C LEU A 204 -4.14 27.92 8.94
N ASP A 205 -3.95 27.92 7.61
CA ASP A 205 -5.00 28.21 6.64
C ASP A 205 -6.04 27.09 6.57
N LEU A 206 -5.64 25.81 6.72
CA LEU A 206 -6.62 24.71 6.78
C LEU A 206 -7.53 24.82 8.01
N ALA A 207 -6.96 25.05 9.20
CA ALA A 207 -7.74 25.22 10.42
C ALA A 207 -8.69 26.41 10.33
N ALA A 208 -8.23 27.54 9.77
CA ALA A 208 -9.07 28.72 9.54
C ALA A 208 -10.21 28.45 8.54
N ARG A 209 -9.95 27.69 7.47
CA ARG A 209 -10.97 27.28 6.48
C ARG A 209 -12.00 26.33 7.05
N LEU A 210 -11.59 25.45 7.96
CA LEU A 210 -12.50 24.51 8.63
C LEU A 210 -13.30 25.19 9.74
N ALA A 211 -12.80 26.27 10.35
CA ALA A 211 -13.43 26.97 11.49
C ALA A 211 -14.93 27.28 11.35
N PRO A 212 -15.47 27.67 10.17
CA PRO A 212 -16.91 27.91 9.98
C PRO A 212 -17.77 26.66 10.17
N VAL A 213 -17.18 25.46 10.06
CA VAL A 213 -17.88 24.17 10.08
C VAL A 213 -17.46 23.32 11.28
N PHE A 214 -16.19 23.44 11.70
CA PHE A 214 -15.58 22.69 12.78
C PHE A 214 -14.61 23.58 13.57
N SER A 215 -14.79 23.68 14.88
CA SER A 215 -13.67 24.04 15.75
C SER A 215 -12.60 22.95 15.68
N LEU A 216 -11.35 23.28 16.02
CA LEU A 216 -10.26 22.31 16.03
C LEU A 216 -10.56 21.10 16.94
N GLU A 217 -11.20 21.35 18.09
CA GLU A 217 -11.66 20.31 19.01
C GLU A 217 -12.78 19.46 18.38
N ALA A 218 -13.76 20.08 17.73
CA ALA A 218 -14.84 19.36 17.06
C ALA A 218 -14.31 18.48 15.92
N PHE A 219 -13.33 18.99 15.14
CA PHE A 219 -12.66 18.22 14.11
C PHE A 219 -11.89 17.03 14.70
N GLN A 220 -11.15 17.24 15.79
CA GLN A 220 -10.45 16.16 16.50
C GLN A 220 -11.41 15.06 16.98
N ASN A 221 -12.56 15.44 17.56
CA ASN A 221 -13.56 14.50 18.03
C ASN A 221 -14.18 13.72 16.86
N ALA A 222 -14.44 14.40 15.75
CA ALA A 222 -14.98 13.75 14.55
C ALA A 222 -13.96 12.80 13.91
N LEU A 223 -12.67 13.15 13.92
CA LEU A 223 -11.56 12.27 13.54
C LEU A 223 -11.50 11.00 14.38
N VAL A 224 -11.62 11.12 15.71
CA VAL A 224 -11.66 9.97 16.63
C VAL A 224 -12.86 9.08 16.30
N ALA A 225 -14.04 9.67 16.11
CA ALA A 225 -15.25 8.92 15.76
C ALA A 225 -15.10 8.21 14.42
N HIS A 226 -14.55 8.90 13.41
CA HIS A 226 -14.24 8.33 12.11
C HIS A 226 -13.29 7.15 12.22
N ALA A 227 -12.16 7.31 12.91
CA ALA A 227 -11.18 6.26 13.13
C ALA A 227 -11.76 5.01 13.82
N ARG A 228 -12.69 5.20 14.77
CA ARG A 228 -13.41 4.10 15.43
C ARG A 228 -14.40 3.40 14.50
N SER A 229 -14.99 4.13 13.55
CA SER A 229 -15.93 3.59 12.57
C SER A 229 -15.26 2.87 11.41
N LEU A 230 -13.95 3.09 11.19
CA LEU A 230 -13.22 2.45 10.11
C LEU A 230 -13.21 0.93 10.30
N THR A 231 -13.87 0.26 9.36
CA THR A 231 -13.72 -1.16 9.11
C THR A 231 -12.83 -1.35 7.89
N THR A 232 -11.91 -2.31 7.96
CA THR A 232 -11.12 -2.68 6.78
C THR A 232 -12.08 -3.15 5.70
N GLY A 233 -11.94 -2.61 4.49
CA GLY A 233 -12.80 -3.01 3.37
C GLY A 233 -12.68 -4.50 3.10
N THR A 234 -13.79 -5.17 2.82
CA THR A 234 -13.78 -6.64 2.59
C THR A 234 -12.88 -7.03 1.42
N VAL A 235 -12.75 -6.16 0.42
CA VAL A 235 -11.87 -6.38 -0.74
C VAL A 235 -10.42 -6.18 -0.32
N GLY A 236 -10.09 -5.10 0.41
CA GLY A 236 -8.77 -4.88 0.98
C GLY A 236 -8.28 -6.04 1.85
N MET A 237 -9.12 -6.51 2.79
CA MET A 237 -8.81 -7.68 3.63
C MET A 237 -8.56 -8.94 2.80
N PHE A 238 -9.40 -9.18 1.79
CA PHE A 238 -9.26 -10.32 0.90
C PHE A 238 -7.94 -10.27 0.11
N ARG A 239 -7.55 -9.10 -0.41
CA ARG A 239 -6.27 -8.89 -1.08
C ARG A 239 -5.09 -9.20 -0.18
N GLU A 240 -5.14 -8.74 1.06
CA GLU A 240 -4.09 -9.01 2.05
C GLU A 240 -4.00 -10.51 2.39
N GLN A 241 -5.13 -11.19 2.54
CA GLN A 241 -5.18 -12.63 2.83
C GLN A 241 -4.68 -13.49 1.67
N VAL A 242 -5.10 -13.19 0.43
CA VAL A 242 -4.61 -13.93 -0.76
C VAL A 242 -3.12 -13.73 -0.96
N GLU A 243 -2.60 -12.52 -0.75
CA GLU A 243 -1.16 -12.28 -0.83
C GLU A 243 -0.38 -13.02 0.25
N LEU A 244 -0.88 -13.03 1.49
CA LEU A 244 -0.27 -13.82 2.57
C LEU A 244 -0.24 -15.31 2.19
N LEU A 245 -1.34 -15.85 1.68
CA LEU A 245 -1.41 -17.23 1.24
C LEU A 245 -0.43 -17.54 0.13
N ARG A 246 -0.34 -16.66 -0.87
CA ARG A 246 0.62 -16.81 -1.94
C ARG A 246 2.06 -16.84 -1.42
N ILE A 247 2.41 -15.94 -0.49
CA ILE A 247 3.76 -15.92 0.13
C ILE A 247 4.05 -17.23 0.84
N LEU A 248 3.11 -17.73 1.64
CA LEU A 248 3.29 -19.00 2.36
C LEU A 248 3.38 -20.20 1.40
N MET A 249 2.60 -20.20 0.32
CA MET A 249 2.72 -21.21 -0.74
C MET A 249 4.08 -21.16 -1.45
N GLN A 250 4.62 -19.96 -1.69
CA GLN A 250 5.99 -19.81 -2.22
C GLN A 250 7.01 -20.39 -1.24
N GLU A 251 6.86 -20.15 0.06
CA GLU A 251 7.79 -20.66 1.08
C GLU A 251 7.75 -22.19 1.18
N LEU A 252 6.57 -22.80 1.03
CA LEU A 252 6.43 -24.25 0.91
C LEU A 252 7.18 -24.79 -0.31
N GLU A 253 6.99 -24.18 -1.49
CA GLU A 253 7.68 -24.58 -2.71
C GLU A 253 9.20 -24.40 -2.59
N ASP A 254 9.67 -23.28 -2.04
CA ASP A 254 11.09 -23.01 -1.78
C ASP A 254 11.68 -24.04 -0.79
N SER A 255 10.85 -24.58 0.13
CA SER A 255 11.16 -25.68 1.03
C SER A 255 10.96 -27.08 0.43
N SER A 256 10.64 -27.17 -0.87
CA SER A 256 10.32 -28.42 -1.57
C SER A 256 9.13 -29.21 -0.99
N ILE A 257 8.21 -28.52 -0.31
CA ILE A 257 6.96 -29.06 0.21
C ILE A 257 5.85 -28.76 -0.79
N ARG A 258 5.26 -29.79 -1.38
CA ARG A 258 4.20 -29.67 -2.39
C ARG A 258 2.91 -30.34 -1.91
N PRO A 259 1.99 -29.58 -1.30
CA PRO A 259 0.70 -30.11 -0.90
C PRO A 259 -0.10 -30.63 -2.09
N VAL A 260 -0.73 -31.79 -1.91
CA VAL A 260 -1.48 -32.49 -2.98
C VAL A 260 -2.99 -32.21 -2.95
N ASP A 261 -3.49 -31.59 -1.88
CA ASP A 261 -4.90 -31.20 -1.70
C ASP A 261 -5.05 -30.08 -0.64
N SER A 262 -6.30 -29.63 -0.41
CA SER A 262 -6.62 -28.59 0.60
C SER A 262 -6.27 -28.95 2.02
N ASN A 263 -6.45 -30.22 2.41
CA ASN A 263 -6.21 -30.64 3.79
C ASN A 263 -4.71 -30.70 4.06
N ALA A 264 -3.93 -31.22 3.10
CA ALA A 264 -2.49 -31.19 3.15
C ALA A 264 -1.96 -29.74 3.14
N LEU A 265 -2.49 -28.88 2.28
CA LEU A 265 -2.08 -27.47 2.24
C LEU A 265 -2.36 -26.79 3.58
N LYS A 266 -3.56 -26.97 4.13
CA LYS A 266 -3.92 -26.42 5.43
C LYS A 266 -3.00 -26.91 6.54
N LEU A 267 -2.72 -28.22 6.59
CA LEU A 267 -1.84 -28.80 7.60
C LEU A 267 -0.43 -28.19 7.52
N GLU A 268 0.14 -28.10 6.32
CA GLU A 268 1.48 -27.53 6.13
C GLU A 268 1.53 -26.03 6.47
N LEU A 269 0.48 -25.28 6.13
CA LEU A 269 0.36 -23.88 6.52
C LEU A 269 0.23 -23.71 8.04
N ASP A 270 -0.56 -24.56 8.71
CA ASP A 270 -0.69 -24.55 10.17
C ASP A 270 0.66 -24.90 10.85
N LEU A 271 1.42 -25.84 10.27
CA LEU A 271 2.77 -26.19 10.74
C LEU A 271 3.78 -25.05 10.52
N LEU A 272 3.77 -24.40 9.36
CA LEU A 272 4.59 -23.22 9.08
C LEU A 272 4.26 -22.06 10.02
N ALA A 273 2.98 -21.76 10.21
CA ALA A 273 2.52 -20.71 11.11
C ALA A 273 2.99 -20.97 12.55
N ASN A 274 2.94 -22.23 13.02
CA ASN A 274 3.45 -22.59 14.34
C ASN A 274 4.98 -22.43 14.46
N ARG A 275 5.75 -22.69 13.39
CA ARG A 275 7.21 -22.48 13.37
C ARG A 275 7.59 -21.00 13.37
N GLU A 276 6.85 -20.14 12.66
CA GLU A 276 7.11 -18.70 12.66
C GLU A 276 6.68 -18.01 13.96
N ILE A 277 5.65 -18.52 14.65
CA ILE A 277 5.23 -18.02 15.98
C ILE A 277 6.33 -18.26 17.04
N GLU A 278 7.15 -19.30 16.92
CA GLU A 278 8.31 -19.54 17.81
C GLU A 278 9.53 -18.67 17.48
N LEU A 279 9.73 -18.29 16.20
CA LEU A 279 10.88 -17.50 15.76
C LEU A 279 10.66 -15.98 15.82
N HIS A 280 9.41 -15.51 15.69
CA HIS A 280 9.07 -14.09 15.67
C HIS A 280 7.91 -13.78 16.61
N ALA A 281 8.19 -13.73 17.91
CA ALA A 281 7.32 -13.11 18.91
C ALA A 281 7.25 -11.58 18.72
N SER A 282 6.77 -11.13 17.56
CA SER A 282 6.40 -9.74 17.28
C SER A 282 4.87 -9.61 17.44
N PRO A 283 4.35 -8.53 18.04
CA PRO A 283 2.94 -8.40 18.41
C PRO A 283 1.93 -8.42 17.24
N PHE A 284 2.38 -8.50 15.99
CA PHE A 284 1.55 -8.41 14.78
C PHE A 284 1.20 -9.77 14.14
N MET A 285 1.75 -10.89 14.62
CA MET A 285 1.52 -12.24 14.05
C MET A 285 0.87 -13.24 15.02
N ARG A 286 0.18 -12.78 16.07
CA ARG A 286 -0.57 -13.69 16.95
C ARG A 286 -1.98 -13.91 16.42
N ARG A 287 -2.13 -15.00 15.65
CA ARG A 287 -3.29 -15.49 14.88
C ARG A 287 -3.29 -15.05 13.42
N VAL A 288 -2.58 -15.80 12.58
CA VAL A 288 -3.14 -16.11 11.26
C VAL A 288 -4.30 -17.08 11.51
N ALA A 289 -5.45 -16.53 11.88
CA ALA A 289 -6.69 -17.28 11.70
C ALA A 289 -7.02 -17.17 10.22
N TYR A 290 -6.78 -18.23 9.43
CA TYR A 290 -7.42 -18.38 8.13
C TYR A 290 -8.93 -18.58 8.35
N THR A 291 -9.63 -17.51 8.74
CA THR A 291 -11.10 -17.46 8.77
C THR A 291 -11.69 -17.14 7.39
N GLY A 292 -10.84 -16.86 6.40
CA GLY A 292 -11.26 -16.45 5.05
C GLY A 292 -12.05 -17.49 4.25
N VAL A 293 -12.05 -18.77 4.65
CA VAL A 293 -12.82 -19.81 3.93
C VAL A 293 -14.34 -19.58 4.01
N GLU A 294 -14.82 -18.82 5.00
CA GLU A 294 -16.26 -18.53 5.15
C GLU A 294 -16.80 -17.43 4.21
N PHE A 295 -15.93 -16.71 3.48
CA PHE A 295 -16.33 -15.65 2.54
C PHE A 295 -16.42 -16.09 1.07
N PHE A 296 -16.17 -17.38 0.78
CA PHE A 296 -16.25 -17.93 -0.57
C PHE A 296 -17.35 -18.99 -0.65
N ASP A 297 -18.10 -18.98 -1.75
CA ASP A 297 -18.98 -20.11 -2.07
C ASP A 297 -18.16 -21.37 -2.40
N SER A 298 -16.93 -21.19 -2.92
CA SER A 298 -16.02 -22.29 -3.21
C SER A 298 -14.56 -21.84 -3.37
N CYS A 299 -13.65 -22.63 -2.82
CA CYS A 299 -12.22 -22.63 -3.18
C CYS A 299 -11.97 -23.90 -4.00
N SER A 300 -11.34 -23.77 -5.16
CA SER A 300 -11.02 -24.90 -6.04
C SER A 300 -9.55 -24.89 -6.43
N PHE A 301 -9.01 -26.09 -6.62
CA PHE A 301 -7.62 -26.28 -7.04
C PHE A 301 -7.56 -26.46 -8.54
N HIS A 302 -6.51 -25.92 -9.14
CA HIS A 302 -6.21 -26.15 -10.54
C HIS A 302 -4.72 -26.42 -10.71
N VAL A 303 -4.41 -27.22 -11.72
CA VAL A 303 -3.02 -27.33 -12.19
C VAL A 303 -2.77 -26.06 -13.01
N SER A 304 -1.77 -25.27 -12.60
CA SER A 304 -1.36 -24.12 -13.40
C SER A 304 -0.94 -24.61 -14.79
N PRO A 305 -1.44 -24.00 -15.88
CA PRO A 305 -1.04 -24.40 -17.22
C PRO A 305 0.49 -24.30 -17.33
N THR A 306 1.14 -25.38 -17.73
CA THR A 306 2.58 -25.37 -17.99
C THR A 306 2.84 -24.49 -19.21
N ASP A 307 3.76 -23.55 -19.08
CA ASP A 307 4.21 -22.71 -20.19
C ASP A 307 4.89 -23.63 -21.23
N HIS A 308 4.11 -24.12 -22.19
CA HIS A 308 4.49 -25.22 -23.09
C HIS A 308 5.68 -24.89 -24.01
N ASP A 309 6.10 -23.63 -24.08
CA ASP A 309 7.16 -23.19 -24.98
C ASP A 309 8.59 -23.44 -24.46
N ARG A 310 8.79 -23.88 -23.20
CA ARG A 310 10.13 -24.20 -22.66
C ARG A 310 10.45 -25.68 -22.49
N VAL A 311 9.50 -26.59 -22.64
CA VAL A 311 9.72 -28.03 -22.40
C VAL A 311 10.11 -28.74 -23.70
N LYS A 312 11.25 -28.33 -24.29
CA LYS A 312 11.98 -29.17 -25.25
C LYS A 312 13.38 -29.42 -24.70
N GLY A 313 13.52 -30.47 -23.88
CA GLY A 313 14.81 -31.13 -23.72
C GLY A 313 15.36 -31.37 -22.31
N THR A 314 14.56 -31.34 -21.24
CA THR A 314 15.07 -31.72 -19.90
C THR A 314 14.19 -32.74 -19.16
N ASP A 315 14.91 -33.57 -18.41
CA ASP A 315 14.55 -34.68 -17.52
C ASP A 315 13.12 -34.62 -16.92
N PRO A 316 12.30 -35.70 -16.99
CA PRO A 316 10.95 -35.77 -16.43
C PRO A 316 10.87 -35.61 -14.90
N SER A 317 12.01 -35.55 -14.21
CA SER A 317 12.09 -35.15 -12.79
C SER A 317 11.84 -33.65 -12.58
N VAL A 318 11.90 -32.86 -13.66
CA VAL A 318 11.46 -31.47 -13.73
C VAL A 318 10.05 -31.43 -14.35
N VAL A 319 9.22 -30.48 -13.91
CA VAL A 319 8.02 -29.99 -14.62
C VAL A 319 6.66 -30.68 -14.31
N SER A 320 6.30 -30.91 -13.05
CA SER A 320 4.90 -30.65 -12.64
C SER A 320 4.82 -29.27 -12.00
N ALA A 321 3.94 -28.42 -12.52
CA ALA A 321 3.69 -27.11 -11.94
C ALA A 321 3.13 -27.28 -10.52
N PRO A 322 3.52 -26.44 -9.55
CA PRO A 322 2.88 -26.46 -8.25
C PRO A 322 1.38 -26.17 -8.36
N MET A 323 0.63 -26.58 -7.36
CA MET A 323 -0.82 -26.45 -7.36
C MET A 323 -1.24 -24.98 -7.26
N GLY A 324 -2.10 -24.54 -8.17
CA GLY A 324 -2.73 -23.22 -8.12
C GLY A 324 -3.99 -23.23 -7.28
N LEU A 325 -4.44 -22.04 -6.88
CA LEU A 325 -5.69 -21.84 -6.15
C LEU A 325 -6.60 -20.90 -6.91
N LEU A 326 -7.90 -21.21 -6.97
CA LEU A 326 -8.94 -20.34 -7.48
C LEU A 326 -9.98 -20.08 -6.39
N PHE A 327 -10.10 -18.83 -6.00
CA PHE A 327 -11.10 -18.31 -5.08
C PHE A 327 -12.22 -17.68 -5.89
N VAL A 328 -13.47 -18.07 -5.65
CA VAL A 328 -14.65 -17.44 -6.29
C VAL A 328 -15.53 -16.83 -5.20
N ARG A 329 -15.72 -15.52 -5.26
CA ARG A 329 -16.61 -14.79 -4.35
C ARG A 329 -18.07 -15.01 -4.73
N PRO A 330 -19.02 -14.89 -3.78
CA PRO A 330 -20.46 -14.94 -4.08
C PRO A 330 -20.93 -13.91 -5.12
N THR A 331 -20.16 -12.83 -5.29
CA THR A 331 -20.37 -11.78 -6.29
C THR A 331 -19.91 -12.15 -7.69
N GLY A 332 -19.35 -13.34 -7.90
CA GLY A 332 -18.85 -13.85 -9.18
C GLY A 332 -17.39 -13.48 -9.49
N GLU A 333 -16.76 -12.66 -8.66
CA GLU A 333 -15.37 -12.26 -8.80
C GLU A 333 -14.44 -13.40 -8.42
N SER A 334 -13.40 -13.63 -9.23
CA SER A 334 -12.48 -14.75 -9.03
C SER A 334 -11.04 -14.27 -8.89
N VAL A 335 -10.29 -14.83 -7.93
CA VAL A 335 -8.87 -14.56 -7.78
C VAL A 335 -8.11 -15.85 -7.84
N ARG A 336 -7.01 -15.84 -8.60
CA ARG A 336 -6.16 -17.00 -8.78
C ARG A 336 -4.77 -16.77 -8.20
N ILE A 337 -4.25 -17.78 -7.54
CA ILE A 337 -2.81 -17.93 -7.32
C ILE A 337 -2.33 -18.92 -8.39
N ASP A 338 -1.56 -18.40 -9.34
CA ASP A 338 -0.97 -19.15 -10.44
C ASP A 338 0.56 -19.27 -10.26
N TRP A 339 1.20 -20.16 -11.02
CA TRP A 339 2.65 -20.36 -11.00
C TRP A 339 3.27 -20.11 -12.37
N ILE A 340 4.36 -19.34 -12.39
CA ILE A 340 5.15 -19.07 -13.59
C ILE A 340 6.51 -19.75 -13.44
N SER A 341 6.96 -20.40 -14.51
CA SER A 341 8.29 -21.01 -14.57
C SER A 341 9.35 -19.95 -14.88
N THR A 342 10.36 -19.85 -14.01
CA THR A 342 11.50 -18.94 -14.18
C THR A 342 12.80 -19.73 -14.24
N SER A 343 13.90 -19.07 -14.62
CA SER A 343 15.23 -19.70 -14.61
C SER A 343 15.71 -20.14 -13.22
N SER A 344 15.10 -19.63 -12.14
CA SER A 344 15.42 -19.94 -10.75
C SER A 344 14.37 -20.82 -10.06
N GLY A 345 13.42 -21.39 -10.82
CA GLY A 345 12.34 -22.25 -10.30
C GLY A 345 10.95 -21.67 -10.53
N TRP A 346 9.97 -22.14 -9.75
CA TRP A 346 8.58 -21.67 -9.84
C TRP A 346 8.35 -20.43 -8.98
N LYS A 347 7.66 -19.45 -9.56
CA LYS A 347 7.22 -18.23 -8.87
C LYS A 347 5.71 -18.13 -8.87
N SER A 348 5.14 -18.03 -7.68
CA SER A 348 3.71 -17.81 -7.50
C SER A 348 3.35 -16.35 -7.82
N VAL A 349 2.21 -16.15 -8.47
CA VAL A 349 1.65 -14.85 -8.83
C VAL A 349 0.17 -14.79 -8.51
N VAL A 350 -0.35 -13.61 -8.17
CA VAL A 350 -1.80 -13.40 -8.02
C VAL A 350 -2.37 -12.77 -9.29
N ALA A 351 -3.38 -13.41 -9.85
CA ALA A 351 -4.22 -12.86 -10.91
C ALA A 351 -5.59 -12.49 -10.35
N TRP A 352 -5.92 -11.19 -10.44
CA TRP A 352 -7.17 -10.59 -9.94
C TRP A 352 -8.25 -10.54 -11.00
#